data_AF-A0AAU7F929-F1
#
_entry.id   AF-A0AAU7F929-F1
#
_cell.length_a   1.000
_cell.length_b   1.000
_cell.length_c   1.000
_cell.angle_alpha   90.00
_cell.angle_beta   90.00
_cell.angle_gamma   90.00
#
_symmetry.space_group_name_H-M   'P 1'
#
loop_
_entity.id
_entity.type
_entity.pdbx_description
1 polymer ?
#
loop_
_entity_poly.entity_id
_entity_poly.type
_entity_poly.pdbx_seq_one_letter_code
_entity_poly.pdbx_strand_id
1 'polypeptide(L)'
;MQSILKVSWLVSAALAWLLLGVSALGAMFYPIAGPIHAKMAGGSLAMGQIWLTCGLMLITAIGAYLQIRRKMLGVLLVQALSIHYLLLGAVQASLILAIFLLLIFGLPYFLAARSGQVIQEIN
;
A
#
# COMPACT_ATOMS: atom_id res chain seq x y z
N MET A 1 9.88 -17.49 19.62
CA MET A 1 8.73 -16.71 19.06
C MET A 1 9.05 -15.22 18.95
N GLN A 2 9.68 -14.60 19.94
CA GLN A 2 10.05 -13.18 19.91
C GLN A 2 10.96 -12.79 18.72
N SER A 3 11.92 -13.63 18.33
CA SER A 3 12.80 -13.36 17.19
C SER A 3 12.04 -13.26 15.86
N ILE A 4 11.06 -14.14 15.63
CA ILE A 4 10.24 -14.15 14.40
C ILE A 4 9.41 -12.86 14.32
N LEU A 5 8.84 -12.43 15.43
CA LEU A 5 8.06 -11.19 15.49
C LEU A 5 8.93 -9.95 15.22
N LYS A 6 10.16 -9.90 15.77
CA LYS A 6 11.10 -8.81 15.46
C LYS A 6 11.45 -8.75 13.97
N VAL A 7 11.73 -9.91 13.38
CA VAL A 7 12.05 -10.01 11.94
C VAL A 7 10.85 -9.59 11.09
N SER A 8 9.62 -10.03 11.41
CA SER A 8 8.43 -9.64 10.65
C SER A 8 8.16 -8.14 10.71
N TRP A 9 8.33 -7.50 11.87
CA TRP A 9 8.23 -6.04 11.99
C TRP A 9 9.29 -5.30 11.18
N LEU A 10 10.53 -5.78 11.16
CA LEU A 10 11.62 -5.18 10.37
C LEU A 10 11.34 -5.26 8.86
N VAL A 11 10.94 -6.44 8.37
CA VAL A 11 10.60 -6.65 6.97
C VAL A 11 9.40 -5.78 6.57
N SER A 12 8.36 -5.76 7.42
CA SER A 12 7.18 -4.93 7.19
C SER A 12 7.52 -3.44 7.16
N ALA A 13 8.36 -2.95 8.08
CA ALA A 13 8.79 -1.55 8.10
C ALA A 13 9.63 -1.18 6.87
N ALA A 14 10.57 -2.03 6.44
CA ALA A 14 11.38 -1.79 5.25
C ALA A 14 10.50 -1.71 3.99
N LEU A 15 9.53 -2.61 3.86
CA LEU A 15 8.59 -2.60 2.75
C LEU A 15 7.62 -1.42 2.82
N ALA A 16 7.21 -0.99 4.01
CA ALA A 16 6.40 0.22 4.18
C ALA A 16 7.14 1.47 3.71
N TRP A 17 8.44 1.60 4.00
CA TRP A 17 9.26 2.71 3.49
C TRP A 17 9.38 2.70 1.96
N LEU A 18 9.61 1.53 1.38
CA LEU A 18 9.64 1.38 -0.09
C LEU A 18 8.29 1.74 -0.71
N LEU A 19 7.20 1.22 -0.14
CA LEU A 19 5.84 1.50 -0.62
C LEU A 19 5.50 2.98 -0.49
N LEU A 20 5.84 3.63 0.64
CA LEU A 20 5.69 5.06 0.84
C LEU A 20 6.39 5.86 -0.27
N GLY A 21 7.66 5.54 -0.54
CA GLY A 21 8.45 6.22 -1.56
C GLY A 21 7.86 6.02 -2.96
N VAL A 22 7.56 4.77 -3.34
CA VAL A 22 7.01 4.46 -4.66
C VAL A 22 5.63 5.08 -4.85
N SER A 23 4.75 5.03 -3.86
CA SER A 23 3.41 5.62 -3.95
C SER A 23 3.45 7.15 -3.97
N ALA A 24 4.33 7.78 -3.18
CA ALA A 24 4.48 9.24 -3.18
C ALA A 24 5.05 9.74 -4.51
N LEU A 25 6.14 9.12 -5.00
CA LEU A 25 6.71 9.44 -6.30
C LEU A 25 5.71 9.13 -7.42
N GLY A 26 5.02 7.99 -7.34
CA GLY A 26 3.95 7.62 -8.25
C GLY A 26 2.90 8.72 -8.36
N ALA A 27 2.35 9.20 -7.23
CA ALA A 27 1.37 10.28 -7.23
C ALA A 27 1.89 11.59 -7.86
N MET A 28 3.18 11.91 -7.71
CA MET A 28 3.79 13.11 -8.30
C MET A 28 4.00 12.98 -9.81
N PHE A 29 4.43 11.80 -10.28
CA PHE A 29 4.79 11.59 -11.69
C PHE A 29 3.62 11.08 -12.55
N TYR A 30 2.62 10.41 -11.97
CA TYR A 30 1.47 9.87 -12.68
C TYR A 30 0.69 10.89 -13.53
N PRO A 31 0.40 12.14 -13.08
CA PRO A 31 -0.32 13.10 -13.91
C PRO A 31 0.43 13.50 -15.18
N ILE A 32 1.75 13.30 -15.22
CA ILE A 32 2.60 13.57 -16.39
C ILE A 32 2.78 12.29 -17.22
N ALA A 33 3.20 11.20 -16.59
CA ALA A 33 3.52 9.94 -17.27
C ALA A 33 2.28 9.19 -17.78
N GLY A 34 1.17 9.23 -17.04
CA GLY A 34 -0.08 8.54 -17.39
C GLY A 34 -0.65 8.98 -18.75
N PRO A 35 -0.87 10.29 -18.98
CA PRO A 35 -1.33 10.79 -20.28
C PRO A 35 -0.38 10.48 -21.43
N ILE A 36 0.93 10.51 -21.19
CA ILE A 36 1.95 10.17 -22.20
C ILE A 36 1.80 8.70 -22.62
N HIS A 37 1.70 7.79 -21.64
CA HIS A 37 1.50 6.35 -21.91
C HIS A 37 0.17 6.07 -22.61
N ALA A 38 -0.93 6.71 -22.19
CA ALA A 38 -2.22 6.54 -22.88
C ALA A 38 -2.13 6.98 -24.35
N LYS A 39 -1.52 8.14 -24.62
CA LYS A 39 -1.33 8.61 -26.00
C LYS A 39 -0.50 7.64 -26.84
N MET A 40 0.57 7.07 -26.26
CA MET A 40 1.39 6.05 -26.94
C MET A 40 0.61 4.77 -27.24
N ALA A 41 -0.31 4.38 -26.36
CA ALA A 41 -1.17 3.22 -26.54
C ALA A 41 -2.42 3.48 -27.42
N GLY A 42 -2.57 4.69 -27.97
CA GLY A 42 -3.77 5.10 -28.72
C GLY A 42 -5.03 5.25 -27.87
N GLY A 43 -4.91 5.27 -26.55
CA GLY A 43 -6.00 5.43 -25.60
C GLY A 43 -6.22 6.88 -25.18
N SER A 44 -7.42 7.18 -24.68
CA SER A 44 -7.72 8.44 -24.00
C SER A 44 -7.88 8.18 -22.50
N LEU A 45 -7.24 9.02 -21.69
CA LEU A 45 -7.28 8.92 -20.23
C LEU A 45 -8.10 10.09 -19.69
N ALA A 46 -9.21 9.79 -19.03
CA ALA A 46 -10.07 10.83 -18.48
C ALA A 46 -9.41 11.52 -17.29
N MET A 47 -9.59 12.84 -17.16
CA MET A 47 -9.01 13.61 -16.06
C MET A 47 -9.44 13.05 -14.69
N GLY A 48 -10.69 12.57 -14.57
CA GLY A 48 -11.18 11.93 -13.35
C GLY A 48 -10.41 10.67 -12.94
N GLN A 49 -9.94 9.87 -13.90
CA GLN A 49 -9.12 8.68 -13.61
C GLN A 49 -7.74 9.08 -13.09
N ILE A 50 -7.16 10.17 -13.59
CA ILE A 50 -5.87 10.69 -13.10
C ILE A 50 -5.99 11.09 -11.63
N TRP A 51 -7.00 11.91 -11.30
CA TRP A 51 -7.24 12.35 -9.92
C TRP A 51 -7.50 11.19 -8.97
N LEU A 52 -8.33 10.23 -9.38
CA LEU A 52 -8.63 9.06 -8.58
C LEU A 52 -7.38 8.19 -8.34
N THR A 53 -6.56 7.98 -9.37
CA THR A 53 -5.32 7.21 -9.25
C THR A 53 -4.32 7.89 -8.31
N CYS A 54 -4.11 9.20 -8.47
CA CYS A 54 -3.24 9.97 -7.58
C CYS A 54 -3.75 9.95 -6.14
N GLY A 55 -5.07 10.09 -5.94
CA GLY A 55 -5.70 10.00 -4.63
C GLY A 55 -5.48 8.65 -3.96
N LEU A 56 -5.68 7.55 -4.68
CA LEU A 56 -5.44 6.19 -4.17
C LEU A 56 -3.96 5.94 -3.85
N MET A 57 -3.04 6.48 -4.66
CA MET A 57 -1.60 6.42 -4.39
C MET A 57 -1.24 7.20 -3.12
N LEU A 58 -1.79 8.40 -2.92
CA LEU A 58 -1.58 9.18 -1.70
C LEU A 58 -2.17 8.48 -0.46
N ILE A 59 -3.36 7.90 -0.57
CA ILE A 59 -3.98 7.11 0.51
C ILE A 59 -3.09 5.91 0.86
N THR A 60 -2.55 5.22 -0.14
CA THR A 60 -1.61 4.10 0.05
C THR A 60 -0.34 4.57 0.76
N ALA A 61 0.21 5.72 0.37
CA ALA A 61 1.37 6.33 1.01
C ALA A 61 1.09 6.67 2.49
N ILE A 62 -0.07 7.25 2.79
CA ILE A 62 -0.50 7.52 4.18
C ILE A 62 -0.63 6.20 4.96
N GLY A 63 -1.20 5.17 4.35
CA GLY A 63 -1.29 3.83 4.95
C GLY A 63 0.07 3.24 5.29
N ALA A 64 1.04 3.37 4.37
CA ALA A 64 2.41 2.92 4.56
C ALA A 64 3.12 3.70 5.69
N TYR A 65 2.90 5.02 5.75
CA TYR A 65 3.41 5.84 6.86
C TYR A 65 2.82 5.43 8.22
N LEU A 66 1.51 5.16 8.26
CA LEU A 66 0.84 4.66 9.47
C LEU A 66 1.36 3.27 9.87
N GLN A 67 1.77 2.45 8.90
CA GLN A 67 2.42 1.18 9.19
C GLN A 67 3.80 1.34 9.85
N ILE A 68 4.59 2.31 9.40
CA ILE A 68 5.87 2.65 10.05
C ILE A 68 5.62 3.07 11.51
N ARG A 69 4.50 3.76 11.78
CA ARG A 69 4.03 4.13 13.13
C ARG A 69 3.33 2.99 13.89
N ARG A 70 3.29 1.78 13.32
CA ARG A 70 2.64 0.59 13.88
C ARG A 70 1.14 0.71 14.12
N LYS A 71 0.43 1.57 13.38
CA LYS A 71 -1.03 1.71 13.48
C LYS A 71 -1.75 0.71 12.57
N MET A 72 -2.69 -0.05 13.13
CA MET A 72 -3.43 -1.10 12.40
C MET A 72 -4.25 -0.53 11.23
N LEU A 73 -4.71 0.72 11.34
CA LEU A 73 -5.36 1.46 10.25
C LEU A 73 -4.48 1.53 8.98
N GLY A 74 -3.16 1.48 9.12
CA GLY A 74 -2.23 1.44 8.00
C GLY A 74 -2.44 0.22 7.10
N VAL A 75 -2.80 -0.95 7.66
CA VAL A 75 -3.08 -2.17 6.85
C VAL A 75 -4.24 -1.92 5.90
N LEU A 76 -5.31 -1.27 6.37
CA LEU A 76 -6.51 -1.02 5.57
C LEU A 76 -6.24 -0.01 4.47
N LEU A 77 -5.52 1.07 4.77
CA LEU A 77 -5.25 2.13 3.81
C LEU A 77 -4.28 1.67 2.71
N VAL A 78 -3.33 0.79 3.03
CA VAL A 78 -2.44 0.18 2.03
C VAL A 78 -3.21 -0.66 1.00
N GLN A 79 -4.42 -1.13 1.31
CA GLN A 79 -5.30 -1.81 0.34
C GLN A 79 -5.88 -0.88 -0.72
N ALA A 80 -5.75 0.44 -0.60
CA ALA A 80 -6.14 1.36 -1.67
C ALA A 80 -5.44 1.02 -3.00
N LEU A 81 -4.23 0.46 -2.95
CA LEU A 81 -3.51 0.00 -4.14
C LEU A 81 -4.17 -1.22 -4.79
N SER A 82 -4.66 -2.20 -4.02
CA SER A 82 -5.37 -3.34 -4.60
C SER A 82 -6.70 -2.90 -5.21
N ILE A 83 -7.42 -2.00 -4.54
CA ILE A 83 -8.64 -1.36 -5.06
C ILE A 83 -8.34 -0.64 -6.39
N HIS A 84 -7.21 0.05 -6.50
CA HIS A 84 -6.82 0.68 -7.76
C HIS A 84 -6.72 -0.34 -8.92
N TYR A 85 -6.04 -1.46 -8.71
CA TYR A 85 -5.96 -2.53 -9.72
C TYR A 85 -7.32 -3.17 -10.03
N LEU A 86 -8.20 -3.28 -9.04
CA LEU A 86 -9.56 -3.76 -9.24
C LEU A 86 -10.35 -2.83 -10.17
N LEU A 87 -10.22 -1.51 -9.97
CA LEU A 87 -10.89 -0.48 -10.80
C LEU A 87 -10.36 -0.46 -12.24
N LEU A 88 -9.11 -0.90 -12.46
CA LEU A 88 -8.54 -1.09 -13.78
C LEU A 88 -8.98 -2.41 -14.46
N GLY A 89 -9.84 -3.22 -13.80
CA GLY A 89 -10.31 -4.51 -14.32
C GLY A 89 -9.33 -5.66 -14.11
N ALA A 90 -8.18 -5.43 -13.46
CA ALA A 90 -7.17 -6.45 -13.19
C ALA A 90 -7.52 -7.24 -11.91
N VAL A 91 -8.65 -7.96 -11.92
CA VAL A 91 -9.21 -8.63 -10.74
C VAL A 91 -8.23 -9.62 -10.10
N GLN A 92 -7.56 -10.45 -10.91
CA GLN A 92 -6.58 -11.43 -10.42
C GLN A 92 -5.39 -10.73 -9.75
N ALA A 93 -4.83 -9.70 -10.39
CA ALA A 93 -3.72 -8.93 -9.83
C ALA A 93 -4.13 -8.23 -8.53
N SER A 94 -5.33 -7.65 -8.48
CA SER A 94 -5.89 -7.05 -7.27
C SER A 94 -5.98 -8.06 -6.11
N LEU A 95 -6.51 -9.26 -6.35
CA LEU A 95 -6.64 -10.29 -5.32
C LEU A 95 -5.28 -10.75 -4.79
N ILE A 96 -4.34 -11.03 -5.69
CA ILE A 96 -2.97 -11.45 -5.32
C ILE A 96 -2.31 -10.35 -4.50
N LEU A 97 -2.40 -9.10 -4.96
CA LEU A 97 -1.82 -7.94 -4.28
C LEU A 97 -2.48 -7.70 -2.92
N ALA A 98 -3.80 -7.84 -2.81
CA ALA A 98 -4.52 -7.68 -1.56
C ALA A 98 -4.08 -8.71 -0.50
N ILE A 99 -4.01 -9.99 -0.88
CA ILE A 99 -3.56 -11.08 0.00
C ILE A 99 -2.10 -10.87 0.40
N PHE A 100 -1.24 -10.51 -0.55
CA PHE A 100 0.18 -10.27 -0.29
C PHE A 100 0.39 -9.10 0.69
N LEU A 101 -0.32 -7.99 0.51
CA LEU A 101 -0.29 -6.85 1.42
C LEU A 101 -0.84 -7.21 2.80
N LEU A 102 -1.92 -7.98 2.89
CA LEU A 102 -2.43 -8.48 4.18
C LEU A 102 -1.44 -9.39 4.88
N LEU A 103 -0.74 -10.26 4.15
CA LEU A 103 0.28 -11.13 4.73
C LEU A 103 1.48 -10.32 5.22
N ILE A 104 1.98 -9.37 4.45
CA ILE A 104 3.20 -8.63 4.83
C ILE A 104 2.93 -7.63 5.95
N PHE A 105 1.84 -6.88 5.84
CA PHE A 105 1.53 -5.82 6.80
C PHE A 105 0.63 -6.29 7.94
N GLY A 106 -0.19 -7.33 7.74
CA GLY A 106 -1.09 -7.87 8.77
C GLY A 106 -0.47 -8.98 9.63
N LEU A 107 0.45 -9.80 9.11
CA LEU A 107 1.10 -10.85 9.88
C LEU A 107 1.80 -10.36 11.17
N PRO A 108 2.57 -9.25 11.19
CA PRO A 108 3.17 -8.76 12.44
C PRO A 108 2.12 -8.44 13.52
N TYR A 109 0.95 -7.90 13.15
CA TYR A 109 -0.16 -7.65 14.07
C TYR A 109 -0.79 -8.94 14.58
N PHE A 110 -1.02 -9.91 13.69
CA PHE A 110 -1.57 -11.20 14.06
C PHE A 110 -0.66 -11.95 15.05
N LEU A 111 0.66 -11.95 14.78
CA LEU A 111 1.64 -12.55 15.68
C LEU A 111 1.73 -11.81 17.02
N ALA A 112 1.67 -10.47 17.01
CA ALA A 112 1.67 -9.67 18.23
C ALA A 112 0.45 -9.99 19.11
N ALA A 113 -0.76 -10.00 18.52
CA ALA A 113 -2.00 -10.34 19.21
C ALA A 113 -1.96 -11.76 19.81
N ARG A 114 -1.48 -12.75 19.06
CA ARG A 114 -1.35 -14.14 19.57
C ARG A 114 -0.35 -14.25 20.73
N SER A 115 0.73 -13.45 20.69
CA SER A 115 1.77 -13.50 21.72
C SER A 115 1.43 -12.76 23.02
N GLY A 116 0.27 -12.10 23.08
CA GLY A 116 -0.13 -11.27 24.23
C GLY A 116 0.70 -9.99 24.39
N GLN A 117 1.48 -9.61 23.37
CA GLN A 117 2.25 -8.37 23.40
C GLN A 117 1.34 -7.19 23.09
N VAL A 118 1.28 -6.24 24.02
CA VAL A 118 0.63 -4.95 23.79
C VAL A 118 1.41 -4.23 22.69
N ILE A 119 0.73 -3.97 21.57
CA ILE A 119 1.27 -3.14 20.50
C ILE A 119 1.35 -1.72 21.07
N GLN A 120 2.53 -1.31 21.54
CA GLN A 120 2.75 0.06 21.94
C GLN A 120 2.71 0.92 20.69
N GLU A 121 1.61 1.66 20.52
CA GLU A 121 1.49 2.67 19.48
C GLU A 121 2.56 3.74 19.72
N ILE A 122 3.37 4.02 18.69
CA ILE A 122 4.36 5.09 18.75
C ILE A 122 3.59 6.39 18.49
N ASN A 123 3.28 7.14 19.55
CA ASN A 123 2.76 8.50 19.45
C ASN A 123 3.80 9.45 18.83
#